data_AF-A0A949EF86-F1
#
_entry.id   AF-A0A949EF86-F1
#
_cell.length_a   1.000
_cell.length_b   1.000
_cell.length_c   1.000
_cell.angle_alpha   90.00
_cell.angle_beta   90.00
_cell.angle_gamma   90.00
#
_symmetry.space_group_name_H-M   'P 1'
#
loop_
_entity.id
_entity.type
_entity.pdbx_description
1 polymer ?
#
loop_
_entity_poly.entity_id
_entity_poly.type
_entity_poly.pdbx_seq_one_letter_code
_entity_poly.pdbx_strand_id
1 'polypeptide(L)'
;MKAAAIIPAGGIGKRMGPGTPKQFTCLAGIPLLIHTVRAFAQVAEISAIIVAVPIDYLQHTDQLVEQYGLHKVKVVAGGQLRQDSVQAGLAHVPLECDFVAVHDGARPLISPELIRACLEAAQKTGTAMAAIPVKDTLKEVAADQTIVRTIDRKTLWQAQTPQVVRTDTLKKAFMAATEKSFIGTDEASFLELINVRMSVVEGSEQNIKITRPDDLLIAEAILMKKEQRNAPLPAQPFRIGHGYDAHRLVADRPLILGGIEIPHPTGLAGHSDADVLTHAFCDAILGALGAGDIGIHFPDTDPSYKNISSLKLLARVITAVYEQGYTLANADITVVAQAPKLAPHFPAMQEKLAAVCRTEQSAINLKGTTTEKMGFTGRKEGIAAHAVVLLQRQAD
;
A
#
# COMPACT_ATOMS: atom_id res chain seq x y z
N MET A 1 -13.40 18.25 -27.56
CA MET A 1 -12.09 18.38 -28.24
C MET A 1 -11.56 16.98 -28.52
N LYS A 2 -10.72 16.79 -29.54
CA LYS A 2 -9.96 15.54 -29.75
C LYS A 2 -8.48 15.83 -29.63
N ALA A 3 -7.76 15.02 -28.85
CA ALA A 3 -6.34 15.17 -28.62
C ALA A 3 -5.60 13.85 -28.80
N ALA A 4 -4.35 13.94 -29.26
CA ALA A 4 -3.40 12.84 -29.20
C ALA A 4 -2.42 13.04 -28.04
N ALA A 5 -1.92 11.97 -27.44
CA ALA A 5 -0.78 12.02 -26.55
C ALA A 5 0.48 11.57 -27.29
N ILE A 6 1.61 12.25 -27.07
CA ILE A 6 2.94 11.77 -27.51
C ILE A 6 3.77 11.49 -26.25
N ILE A 7 4.23 10.26 -26.11
CA ILE A 7 5.02 9.79 -24.98
C ILE A 7 6.46 9.53 -25.45
N PRO A 8 7.37 10.51 -25.42
CA PRO A 8 8.79 10.27 -25.68
C PRO A 8 9.38 9.36 -24.59
N ALA A 9 9.82 8.19 -25.03
CA ALA A 9 10.42 7.14 -24.21
C ALA A 9 11.71 6.60 -24.87
N GLY A 10 12.40 7.42 -25.68
CA GLY A 10 13.67 7.05 -26.35
C GLY A 10 14.92 7.09 -25.47
N GLY A 11 14.84 7.67 -24.26
CA GLY A 11 16.02 7.94 -23.44
C GLY A 11 16.60 6.68 -22.76
N ILE A 12 17.87 6.36 -23.06
CA ILE A 12 18.61 5.21 -22.51
C ILE A 12 18.89 5.25 -20.98
N GLY A 13 18.54 6.36 -20.31
CA GLY A 13 18.57 6.40 -18.84
C GLY A 13 19.96 6.33 -18.19
N LYS A 14 21.02 6.92 -18.79
CA LYS A 14 22.43 6.88 -18.34
C LYS A 14 22.70 7.08 -16.83
N ARG A 15 21.78 7.73 -16.09
CA ARG A 15 21.87 8.03 -14.66
C ARG A 15 21.34 6.91 -13.74
N MET A 16 20.69 5.88 -14.29
CA MET A 16 20.13 4.74 -13.56
C MET A 16 21.09 3.54 -13.49
N GLY A 17 22.30 3.65 -14.05
CA GLY A 17 23.26 2.55 -14.19
C GLY A 17 23.17 1.81 -15.54
N PRO A 18 24.09 0.87 -15.83
CA PRO A 18 24.04 0.05 -17.04
C PRO A 18 22.88 -0.95 -16.98
N GLY A 19 22.06 -1.05 -18.04
CA GLY A 19 20.95 -2.00 -18.10
C GLY A 19 19.81 -1.59 -19.04
N THR A 20 18.66 -2.26 -18.87
CA THR A 20 17.40 -2.01 -19.59
C THR A 20 16.99 -0.53 -19.49
N PRO A 21 16.52 0.12 -20.58
CA PRO A 21 16.10 1.50 -20.56
C PRO A 21 15.07 1.77 -19.45
N LYS A 22 15.29 2.87 -18.72
CA LYS A 22 14.57 3.18 -17.46
C LYS A 22 13.04 3.12 -17.55
N GLN A 23 12.47 3.43 -18.71
CA GLN A 23 11.02 3.38 -18.94
C GLN A 23 10.42 1.97 -18.82
N PHE A 24 11.26 0.94 -18.92
CA PHE A 24 10.88 -0.47 -18.74
C PHE A 24 11.23 -1.00 -17.34
N THR A 25 11.85 -0.18 -16.47
CA THR A 25 11.99 -0.51 -15.06
C THR A 25 10.60 -0.66 -14.43
N CYS A 26 10.45 -1.65 -13.56
CA CYS A 26 9.18 -1.88 -12.88
C CYS A 26 9.03 -0.95 -11.66
N LEU A 27 7.80 -0.50 -11.45
CA LEU A 27 7.33 0.23 -10.30
C LEU A 27 6.13 -0.53 -9.76
N ALA A 28 6.24 -1.07 -8.53
CA ALA A 28 5.25 -2.01 -7.99
C ALA A 28 4.90 -3.16 -8.98
N GLY A 29 5.93 -3.75 -9.60
CA GLY A 29 5.79 -4.87 -10.54
C GLY A 29 5.27 -4.53 -11.95
N ILE A 30 4.99 -3.25 -12.25
CA ILE A 30 4.50 -2.81 -13.57
C ILE A 30 5.49 -1.82 -14.20
N PRO A 31 5.83 -1.92 -15.51
CA PRO A 31 6.76 -0.99 -16.16
C PRO A 31 6.32 0.49 -16.06
N LEU A 32 7.27 1.41 -15.82
CA LEU A 32 7.00 2.87 -15.71
C LEU A 32 6.21 3.42 -16.90
N LEU A 33 6.57 2.99 -18.11
CA LEU A 33 5.90 3.40 -19.33
C LEU A 33 4.42 3.01 -19.32
N ILE A 34 4.09 1.83 -18.82
CA ILE A 34 2.72 1.31 -18.77
C ILE A 34 1.88 2.11 -17.77
N HIS A 35 2.41 2.45 -16.59
CA HIS A 35 1.74 3.36 -15.66
C HIS A 35 1.40 4.69 -16.34
N THR A 36 2.37 5.29 -17.03
CA THR A 36 2.20 6.56 -17.76
C THR A 36 1.11 6.44 -18.82
N VAL A 37 1.20 5.45 -19.70
CA VAL A 37 0.28 5.28 -20.83
C VAL A 37 -1.14 4.97 -20.37
N ARG A 38 -1.31 4.17 -19.30
CA ARG A 38 -2.63 3.88 -18.72
C ARG A 38 -3.36 5.14 -18.26
N ALA A 39 -2.65 6.07 -17.62
CA ALA A 39 -3.26 7.31 -17.17
C ALA A 39 -3.83 8.13 -18.34
N PHE A 40 -3.12 8.19 -19.47
CA PHE A 40 -3.63 8.85 -20.69
C PHE A 40 -4.78 8.06 -21.35
N ALA A 41 -4.73 6.74 -21.35
CA ALA A 41 -5.77 5.90 -21.96
C ALA A 41 -7.14 6.08 -21.29
N GLN A 42 -7.16 6.39 -19.97
CA GLN A 42 -8.36 6.66 -19.16
C GLN A 42 -9.01 8.02 -19.43
N VAL A 43 -8.36 8.91 -20.18
CA VAL A 43 -8.91 10.23 -20.53
C VAL A 43 -9.68 10.11 -21.84
N ALA A 44 -10.95 10.53 -21.86
CA ALA A 44 -11.85 10.32 -22.98
C ALA A 44 -11.47 11.17 -24.21
N GLU A 45 -10.97 12.37 -23.95
CA GLU A 45 -10.51 13.34 -24.94
C GLU A 45 -9.23 12.89 -25.67
N ILE A 46 -8.48 11.96 -25.08
CA ILE A 46 -7.31 11.33 -25.70
C ILE A 46 -7.78 10.19 -26.61
N SER A 47 -7.78 10.43 -27.92
CA SER A 47 -8.22 9.48 -28.94
C SER A 47 -7.09 8.62 -29.50
N ALA A 48 -5.83 9.05 -29.37
CA ALA A 48 -4.65 8.28 -29.79
C ALA A 48 -3.46 8.55 -28.87
N ILE A 49 -2.63 7.54 -28.64
CA ILE A 49 -1.41 7.65 -27.84
C ILE A 49 -0.23 7.14 -28.68
N ILE A 50 0.74 8.00 -28.95
CA ILE A 50 1.89 7.68 -29.78
C ILE A 50 3.09 7.55 -28.85
N VAL A 51 3.62 6.33 -28.73
CA VAL A 51 4.73 6.01 -27.83
C VAL A 51 6.00 5.86 -28.64
N ALA A 52 6.95 6.79 -28.46
CA ALA A 52 8.20 6.81 -29.21
C ALA A 52 9.33 6.17 -28.40
N VAL A 53 9.80 4.99 -28.82
CA VAL A 53 10.84 4.19 -28.13
C VAL A 53 12.07 3.98 -29.01
N PRO A 54 13.22 3.56 -28.47
CA PRO A 54 14.36 3.19 -29.32
C PRO A 54 13.97 2.08 -30.29
N ILE A 55 14.55 2.08 -31.50
CA ILE A 55 14.19 1.15 -32.57
C ILE A 55 14.29 -0.33 -32.14
N ASP A 56 15.30 -0.66 -31.33
CA ASP A 56 15.53 -2.01 -30.81
C ASP A 56 14.44 -2.47 -29.81
N TYR A 57 13.60 -1.55 -29.32
CA TYR A 57 12.55 -1.81 -28.34
C TYR A 57 11.14 -1.73 -28.92
N LEU A 58 10.98 -1.56 -30.24
CA LEU A 58 9.67 -1.51 -30.89
C LEU A 58 8.83 -2.76 -30.57
N GLN A 59 9.33 -3.93 -30.98
CA GLN A 59 8.62 -5.19 -30.80
C GLN A 59 8.33 -5.51 -29.33
N HIS A 60 9.29 -5.24 -28.44
CA HIS A 60 9.10 -5.42 -27.00
C HIS A 60 7.98 -4.51 -26.45
N THR A 61 7.94 -3.26 -26.90
CA THR A 61 6.92 -2.31 -26.44
C THR A 61 5.55 -2.65 -27.00
N ASP A 62 5.46 -3.10 -28.25
CA ASP A 62 4.19 -3.59 -28.84
C ASP A 62 3.62 -4.77 -28.02
N GLN A 63 4.45 -5.73 -27.64
CA GLN A 63 4.04 -6.85 -26.78
C GLN A 63 3.54 -6.38 -25.42
N LEU A 64 4.22 -5.41 -24.78
CA LEU A 64 3.76 -4.85 -23.51
C LEU A 64 2.41 -4.13 -23.65
N VAL A 65 2.22 -3.35 -24.73
CA VAL A 65 0.97 -2.66 -25.03
C VAL A 65 -0.19 -3.65 -25.19
N GLU A 66 0.04 -4.74 -25.91
CA GLU A 66 -0.93 -5.83 -26.08
C GLU A 66 -1.24 -6.54 -24.76
N GLN A 67 -0.20 -6.94 -24.01
CA GLN A 67 -0.32 -7.61 -22.70
C GLN A 67 -1.20 -6.82 -21.72
N TYR A 68 -1.15 -5.48 -21.77
CA TYR A 68 -1.90 -4.61 -20.88
C TYR A 68 -3.18 -4.02 -21.49
N GLY A 69 -3.63 -4.49 -22.66
CA GLY A 69 -4.91 -4.11 -23.26
C GLY A 69 -5.00 -2.64 -23.68
N LEU A 70 -3.89 -2.03 -24.09
CA LEU A 70 -3.80 -0.60 -24.38
C LEU A 70 -4.11 -0.27 -25.85
N HIS A 71 -5.37 -0.44 -26.25
CA HIS A 71 -5.81 -0.39 -27.66
C HIS A 71 -5.66 0.98 -28.37
N LYS A 72 -5.51 2.08 -27.63
CA LYS A 72 -5.32 3.43 -28.20
C LYS A 72 -3.87 3.73 -28.58
N VAL A 73 -2.95 2.80 -28.35
CA VAL A 73 -1.50 3.04 -28.45
C VAL A 73 -0.96 2.64 -29.81
N LYS A 74 -0.13 3.50 -30.38
CA LYS A 74 0.73 3.20 -31.52
C LYS A 74 2.18 3.40 -31.10
N VAL A 75 2.98 2.35 -31.20
CA VAL A 75 4.42 2.41 -30.94
C VAL A 75 5.14 2.86 -32.21
N VAL A 76 6.11 3.78 -32.07
CA VAL A 76 6.90 4.32 -33.18
C VAL A 76 8.37 4.40 -32.80
N ALA A 77 9.24 4.41 -33.81
CA ALA A 77 10.67 4.60 -33.59
C ALA A 77 10.92 6.07 -33.20
N GLY A 78 11.53 6.28 -32.02
CA GLY A 78 12.04 7.57 -31.58
C GLY A 78 13.43 7.86 -32.18
N GLY A 79 13.91 9.08 -31.94
CA GLY A 79 15.28 9.50 -32.33
C GLY A 79 16.26 9.56 -31.16
N GLN A 80 17.43 10.15 -31.39
CA GLN A 80 18.52 10.20 -30.40
C GLN A 80 18.21 11.16 -29.24
N LEU A 81 17.61 12.31 -29.55
CA LEU A 81 17.21 13.32 -28.58
C LEU A 81 15.72 13.18 -28.23
N ARG A 82 15.33 13.81 -27.10
CA ARG A 82 13.92 13.89 -26.69
C ARG A 82 13.08 14.54 -27.80
N GLN A 83 13.56 15.64 -28.36
CA GLN A 83 12.85 16.38 -29.43
C GLN A 83 12.64 15.52 -30.69
N ASP A 84 13.61 14.69 -31.08
CA ASP A 84 13.50 13.83 -32.25
C ASP A 84 12.39 12.78 -32.04
N SER A 85 12.29 12.24 -30.82
CA SER A 85 11.23 11.31 -30.44
C SER A 85 9.85 11.97 -30.45
N VAL A 86 9.76 13.24 -30.03
CA VAL A 86 8.51 14.02 -30.11
C VAL A 86 8.15 14.30 -31.57
N GLN A 87 9.11 14.68 -32.41
CA GLN A 87 8.90 14.92 -33.84
C GLN A 87 8.44 13.65 -34.58
N ALA A 88 9.06 12.51 -34.30
CA ALA A 88 8.64 11.21 -34.82
C ALA A 88 7.21 10.87 -34.40
N GLY A 89 6.86 11.15 -33.14
CA GLY A 89 5.50 11.00 -32.64
C GLY A 89 4.49 11.92 -33.36
N LEU A 90 4.88 13.17 -33.60
CA LEU A 90 4.05 14.20 -34.22
C LEU A 90 3.68 13.86 -35.68
N ALA A 91 4.56 13.15 -36.39
CA ALA A 91 4.30 12.64 -37.73
C ALA A 91 3.17 11.58 -37.77
N HIS A 92 2.85 10.97 -36.63
CA HIS A 92 1.85 9.91 -36.49
C HIS A 92 0.57 10.36 -35.77
N VAL A 93 0.46 11.63 -35.42
CA VAL A 93 -0.75 12.19 -34.82
C VAL A 93 -1.90 12.20 -35.86
N PRO A 94 -3.07 11.62 -35.55
CA PRO A 94 -4.23 11.64 -36.44
C PRO A 94 -4.67 13.05 -36.82
N LEU A 95 -5.18 13.23 -38.04
CA LEU A 95 -5.55 14.53 -38.59
C LEU A 95 -6.71 15.19 -37.82
N GLU A 96 -7.59 14.39 -37.22
CA GLU A 96 -8.72 14.83 -36.42
C GLU A 96 -8.34 15.28 -35.00
N CYS A 97 -7.06 15.15 -34.59
CA CYS A 97 -6.58 15.60 -33.29
C CYS A 97 -6.11 17.05 -33.38
N ASP A 98 -6.93 17.98 -32.89
CA ASP A 98 -6.63 19.42 -32.86
C ASP A 98 -5.52 19.77 -31.87
N PHE A 99 -5.32 18.93 -30.85
CA PHE A 99 -4.34 19.12 -29.78
C PHE A 99 -3.42 17.91 -29.62
N VAL A 100 -2.20 18.18 -29.16
CA VAL A 100 -1.23 17.18 -28.76
C VAL A 100 -0.80 17.43 -27.32
N ALA A 101 -0.88 16.40 -26.48
CA ALA A 101 -0.31 16.37 -25.14
C ALA A 101 1.02 15.61 -25.15
N VAL A 102 2.14 16.31 -24.98
CA VAL A 102 3.45 15.67 -24.88
C VAL A 102 3.76 15.39 -23.41
N HIS A 103 4.11 14.14 -23.09
CA HIS A 103 4.36 13.73 -21.70
C HIS A 103 5.53 12.76 -21.56
N ASP A 104 6.45 13.03 -20.64
CA ASP A 104 7.62 12.19 -20.42
C ASP A 104 7.19 10.77 -19.98
N GLY A 105 7.63 9.72 -20.70
CA GLY A 105 7.35 8.32 -20.33
C GLY A 105 7.93 7.88 -18.98
N ALA A 106 8.75 8.73 -18.36
CA ALA A 106 9.34 8.52 -17.03
C ALA A 106 8.60 9.28 -15.91
N ARG A 107 7.38 9.76 -16.14
CA ARG A 107 6.50 10.36 -15.12
C ARG A 107 5.27 9.47 -14.90
N PRO A 108 5.45 8.29 -14.27
CA PRO A 108 4.42 7.25 -14.18
C PRO A 108 3.22 7.64 -13.31
N LEU A 109 3.33 8.67 -12.47
CA LEU A 109 2.34 9.03 -11.46
C LEU A 109 1.39 10.16 -11.86
N ILE A 110 1.43 10.56 -13.13
CA ILE A 110 0.49 11.52 -13.71
C ILE A 110 -0.95 11.05 -13.49
N SER A 111 -1.84 11.97 -13.08
CA SER A 111 -3.25 11.65 -12.85
C SER A 111 -4.12 12.04 -14.05
N PRO A 112 -5.21 11.31 -14.33
CA PRO A 112 -6.19 11.69 -15.35
C PRO A 112 -6.75 13.11 -15.16
N GLU A 113 -6.88 13.56 -13.91
CA GLU A 113 -7.38 14.90 -13.56
C GLU A 113 -6.41 15.99 -14.02
N LEU A 114 -5.11 15.82 -13.78
CA LEU A 114 -4.10 16.79 -14.24
C LEU A 114 -4.01 16.80 -15.77
N ILE A 115 -4.17 15.65 -16.43
CA ILE A 115 -4.22 15.58 -17.90
C ILE A 115 -5.43 16.38 -18.42
N ARG A 116 -6.63 16.18 -17.86
CA ARG A 116 -7.84 16.92 -18.23
C ARG A 116 -7.70 18.42 -17.98
N ALA A 117 -7.15 18.82 -16.83
CA ALA A 117 -6.93 20.23 -16.50
C ALA A 117 -6.02 20.93 -17.53
N CYS A 118 -4.94 20.26 -17.97
CA CYS A 118 -4.08 20.80 -19.04
C CYS A 118 -4.80 20.86 -20.39
N LEU A 119 -5.62 19.86 -20.75
CA LEU A 119 -6.42 19.89 -21.97
C LEU A 119 -7.43 21.03 -21.97
N GLU A 120 -8.18 21.21 -20.88
CA GLU A 120 -9.18 22.27 -20.73
C GLU A 120 -8.54 23.66 -20.78
N ALA A 121 -7.38 23.85 -20.15
CA ALA A 121 -6.63 25.09 -20.23
C ALA A 121 -6.17 25.36 -21.66
N ALA A 122 -5.56 24.38 -22.32
CA ALA A 122 -5.10 24.51 -23.71
C ALA A 122 -6.27 24.75 -24.68
N GLN A 123 -7.46 24.22 -24.41
CA GLN A 123 -8.64 24.51 -25.22
C GLN A 123 -9.02 26.00 -25.20
N LYS A 124 -8.78 26.69 -24.07
CA LYS A 124 -9.08 28.12 -23.90
C LYS A 124 -7.98 29.02 -24.46
N THR A 125 -6.72 28.64 -24.30
CA THR A 125 -5.54 29.49 -24.58
C THR A 125 -4.76 29.08 -25.82
N GLY A 126 -5.01 27.89 -26.35
CA GLY A 126 -4.23 27.22 -27.39
C GLY A 126 -3.07 26.37 -26.86
N THR A 127 -2.60 26.62 -25.64
CA THR A 127 -1.38 26.02 -25.07
C THR A 127 -1.45 25.95 -23.54
N ALA A 128 -1.02 24.84 -22.93
CA ALA A 128 -0.93 24.72 -21.47
C ALA A 128 0.14 23.72 -21.03
N MET A 129 0.78 23.95 -19.89
CA MET A 129 1.66 22.98 -19.24
C MET A 129 1.31 22.80 -17.77
N ALA A 130 1.55 21.59 -17.26
CA ALA A 130 1.69 21.38 -15.84
C ALA A 130 3.01 22.01 -15.35
N ALA A 131 2.96 22.73 -14.23
CA ALA A 131 4.17 23.19 -13.52
C ALA A 131 3.87 23.36 -12.02
N ILE A 132 4.90 23.34 -11.19
CA ILE A 132 4.76 23.60 -9.74
C ILE A 132 5.64 24.79 -9.32
N PRO A 133 5.21 25.62 -8.34
CA PRO A 133 6.03 26.72 -7.86
C PRO A 133 7.30 26.21 -7.17
N VAL A 134 8.42 26.92 -7.34
CA VAL A 134 9.66 26.57 -6.65
C VAL A 134 9.51 26.84 -5.14
N LYS A 135 9.69 25.79 -4.33
CA LYS A 135 9.61 25.88 -2.86
C LYS A 135 10.94 26.19 -2.19
N ASP A 136 12.03 25.61 -2.69
CA ASP A 136 13.34 25.74 -2.08
C ASP A 136 14.05 27.03 -2.46
N THR A 137 15.02 27.45 -1.65
CA THR A 137 15.83 28.64 -1.94
C THR A 137 16.79 28.32 -3.07
N LEU A 138 16.72 29.05 -4.18
CA LEU A 138 17.61 28.85 -5.32
C LEU A 138 18.86 29.72 -5.18
N LYS A 139 20.02 29.12 -5.48
CA LYS A 139 21.31 29.80 -5.55
C LYS A 139 21.84 29.69 -6.98
N GLU A 140 22.31 30.81 -7.51
CA GLU A 140 23.19 30.81 -8.68
C GLU A 140 24.59 30.48 -8.20
N VAL A 141 25.24 29.50 -8.83
CA VAL A 141 26.53 28.95 -8.40
C VAL A 141 27.52 29.05 -9.56
N ALA A 142 28.72 29.54 -9.29
CA ALA A 142 29.79 29.68 -10.28
C ALA A 142 30.47 28.32 -10.57
N ALA A 143 31.33 28.28 -11.59
CA ALA A 143 32.03 27.06 -11.99
C ALA A 143 32.95 26.49 -10.89
N ASP A 144 33.43 27.34 -9.97
CA ASP A 144 34.24 26.97 -8.81
C ASP A 144 33.40 26.51 -7.59
N GLN A 145 32.09 26.29 -7.79
CA GLN A 145 31.12 25.89 -6.77
C GLN A 145 30.88 26.94 -5.67
N THR A 146 31.24 28.21 -5.89
CA THR A 146 30.90 29.31 -4.98
C THR A 146 29.51 29.90 -5.27
N ILE A 147 28.82 30.36 -4.23
CA ILE A 147 27.51 31.01 -4.37
C ILE A 147 27.70 32.40 -4.97
N VAL A 148 27.11 32.66 -6.14
CA VAL A 148 27.08 33.98 -6.78
C VAL A 148 26.00 34.84 -6.12
N ARG A 149 24.76 34.35 -6.08
CA ARG A 149 23.63 35.06 -5.46
C ARG A 149 22.45 34.14 -5.16
N THR A 150 21.49 34.66 -4.40
CA THR A 150 20.17 34.04 -4.20
C THR A 150 19.22 34.54 -5.27
N ILE A 151 18.46 33.64 -5.90
CA ILE A 151 17.44 34.00 -6.90
C ILE A 151 16.08 34.18 -6.21
N ASP A 152 15.36 35.26 -6.55
CA ASP A 152 13.97 35.43 -6.11
C ASP A 152 13.09 34.37 -6.80
N ARG A 153 12.55 33.44 -6.01
CA ARG A 153 11.78 32.31 -6.49
C ARG A 153 10.30 32.59 -6.71
N LYS A 154 9.79 33.78 -6.35
CA LYS A 154 8.34 34.10 -6.37
C LYS A 154 7.66 33.87 -7.71
N THR A 155 8.37 34.07 -8.81
CA THR A 155 7.87 33.90 -10.18
C THR A 155 8.41 32.64 -10.85
N LEU A 156 9.17 31.81 -10.13
CA LEU A 156 9.84 30.65 -10.70
C LEU A 156 9.01 29.39 -10.47
N TRP A 157 8.82 28.64 -11.56
CA TRP A 157 8.06 27.41 -11.59
C TRP A 157 8.93 26.30 -12.19
N GLN A 158 8.81 25.10 -11.65
CA GLN A 158 9.43 23.90 -12.18
C GLN A 158 8.51 23.30 -13.23
N ALA A 159 8.97 23.29 -14.48
CA ALA A 159 8.26 22.69 -15.59
C ALA A 159 8.00 21.20 -15.35
N GLN A 160 6.74 20.80 -15.55
CA GLN A 160 6.34 19.41 -15.63
C GLN A 160 5.75 19.10 -17.01
N THR A 161 5.34 17.85 -17.19
CA THR A 161 4.51 17.42 -18.32
C THR A 161 3.21 16.82 -17.74
N PRO A 162 2.08 16.82 -18.45
CA PRO A 162 1.93 17.10 -19.88
C PRO A 162 2.10 18.57 -20.27
N GLN A 163 2.61 18.78 -21.48
CA GLN A 163 2.55 20.06 -22.19
C GLN A 163 1.60 19.87 -23.39
N VAL A 164 0.49 20.58 -23.37
CA VAL A 164 -0.60 20.49 -24.34
C VAL A 164 -0.56 21.68 -25.28
N VAL A 165 -0.55 21.42 -26.57
CA VAL A 165 -0.39 22.44 -27.62
C VAL A 165 -1.32 22.12 -28.76
N ARG A 166 -1.88 23.13 -29.44
CA ARG A 166 -2.52 22.91 -30.74
C ARG A 166 -1.56 22.22 -31.72
N THR A 167 -2.02 21.20 -32.41
CA THR A 167 -1.22 20.36 -33.30
C THR A 167 -0.52 21.17 -34.40
N ASP A 168 -1.25 22.11 -35.02
CA ASP A 168 -0.73 23.00 -36.07
C ASP A 168 0.39 23.91 -35.55
N THR A 169 0.24 24.41 -34.34
CA THR A 169 1.16 25.32 -33.67
C THR A 169 2.43 24.59 -33.28
N LEU A 170 2.32 23.37 -32.74
CA LEU A 170 3.48 22.53 -32.43
C LEU A 170 4.26 22.16 -33.68
N LYS A 171 3.58 21.79 -34.79
CA LYS A 171 4.24 21.51 -36.07
C LYS A 171 5.05 22.71 -36.58
N LYS A 172 4.47 23.92 -36.54
CA LYS A 172 5.17 25.17 -36.91
C LYS A 172 6.41 25.42 -36.03
N ALA A 173 6.29 25.19 -34.72
CA ALA A 173 7.39 25.36 -33.78
C ALA A 173 8.56 24.40 -34.08
N PHE A 174 8.26 23.14 -34.39
CA PHE A 174 9.28 22.16 -34.79
C PHE A 174 9.93 22.50 -36.13
N MET A 175 9.16 22.97 -37.12
CA MET A 175 9.73 23.45 -38.39
C MET A 175 10.72 24.61 -38.18
N ALA A 176 10.32 25.62 -37.40
CA ALA A 176 11.18 26.75 -37.09
C ALA A 176 12.45 26.33 -36.30
N ALA A 177 12.33 25.34 -35.42
CA ALA A 177 13.47 24.79 -34.71
C ALA A 177 14.44 24.05 -35.64
N THR A 178 13.94 23.28 -36.62
CA THR A 178 14.77 22.63 -37.64
C THR A 178 15.53 23.65 -38.48
N GLU A 179 14.87 24.70 -38.95
CA GLU A 179 15.51 25.79 -39.74
C GLU A 179 16.63 26.49 -38.95
N LYS A 180 16.46 26.63 -37.63
CA LYS A 180 17.40 27.31 -36.74
C LYS A 180 18.41 26.38 -36.06
N SER A 181 18.38 25.07 -36.35
CA SER A 181 19.18 24.05 -35.65
C SER A 181 19.07 24.14 -34.12
N PHE A 182 17.87 24.48 -33.61
CA PHE A 182 17.62 24.68 -32.18
C PHE A 182 17.49 23.34 -31.45
N ILE A 183 18.06 23.30 -30.24
CA ILE A 183 17.92 22.16 -29.32
C ILE A 183 17.14 22.63 -28.10
N GLY A 184 15.91 22.14 -27.97
CA GLY A 184 15.00 22.46 -26.87
C GLY A 184 14.96 21.37 -25.80
N THR A 185 14.57 21.75 -24.59
CA THR A 185 14.46 20.82 -23.45
C THR A 185 13.02 20.32 -23.25
N ASP A 186 12.04 21.14 -23.62
CA ASP A 186 10.60 20.86 -23.55
C ASP A 186 9.83 21.59 -24.65
N GLU A 187 8.53 21.32 -24.82
CA GLU A 187 7.72 21.91 -25.89
C GLU A 187 7.53 23.42 -25.72
N ALA A 188 7.50 23.93 -24.48
CA ALA A 188 7.46 25.36 -24.20
C ALA A 188 8.63 26.11 -24.85
N SER A 189 9.87 25.58 -24.75
CA SER A 189 11.04 26.19 -25.40
C SER A 189 10.94 26.28 -26.93
N PHE A 190 10.23 25.35 -27.58
CA PHE A 190 9.96 25.42 -29.03
C PHE A 190 8.93 26.49 -29.37
N LEU A 191 7.91 26.67 -28.53
CA LEU A 191 6.89 27.70 -28.72
C LEU A 191 7.46 29.12 -28.56
N GLU A 192 8.44 29.29 -27.66
CA GLU A 192 9.15 30.56 -27.47
C GLU A 192 9.83 31.03 -28.76
N LEU A 193 10.38 30.11 -29.58
CA LEU A 193 11.01 30.45 -30.87
C LEU A 193 10.08 31.12 -31.87
N ILE A 194 8.77 30.84 -31.76
CA ILE A 194 7.72 31.38 -32.61
C ILE A 194 6.87 32.42 -31.85
N ASN A 195 7.37 32.93 -30.72
CA ASN A 195 6.71 33.94 -29.87
C ASN A 195 5.33 33.52 -29.33
N VAL A 196 5.09 32.22 -29.17
CA VAL A 196 3.87 31.69 -28.56
C VAL A 196 4.12 31.43 -27.08
N ARG A 197 3.30 32.02 -26.21
CA ARG A 197 3.37 31.81 -24.76
C ARG A 197 2.53 30.61 -24.35
N MET A 198 3.04 29.83 -23.39
CA MET A 198 2.32 28.70 -22.80
C MET A 198 1.63 29.12 -21.49
N SER A 199 0.35 28.77 -21.33
CA SER A 199 -0.32 28.95 -20.04
C SER A 199 0.12 27.88 -19.02
N VAL A 200 0.05 28.20 -17.73
CA VAL A 200 0.46 27.29 -16.66
C VAL A 200 -0.75 26.77 -15.91
N VAL A 201 -0.81 25.46 -15.74
CA VAL A 201 -1.72 24.75 -14.84
C VAL A 201 -0.91 24.25 -13.67
N GLU A 202 -1.39 24.50 -12.45
CA GLU A 202 -0.72 24.01 -11.25
C GLU A 202 -0.71 22.47 -11.26
N GLY A 203 0.50 21.92 -11.25
CA GLY A 203 0.77 20.49 -11.31
C GLY A 203 0.71 19.82 -9.95
N SER A 204 1.42 18.70 -9.82
CA SER A 204 1.49 17.97 -8.56
C SER A 204 2.92 17.61 -8.25
N GLU A 205 3.32 17.74 -6.99
CA GLU A 205 4.61 17.23 -6.52
C GLU A 205 4.71 15.71 -6.65
N GLN A 206 3.58 15.00 -6.71
CA GLN A 206 3.57 13.56 -6.95
C GLN A 206 3.86 13.19 -8.40
N ASN A 207 3.75 14.13 -9.35
CA ASN A 207 4.05 13.93 -10.78
C ASN A 207 5.56 13.98 -11.04
N ILE A 208 6.33 13.25 -10.22
CA ILE A 208 7.79 13.23 -10.28
C ILE A 208 8.28 12.54 -11.56
N LYS A 209 9.43 13.00 -12.06
CA LYS A 209 10.14 12.35 -13.15
C LYS A 209 11.17 11.40 -12.56
N ILE A 210 11.08 10.12 -12.89
CA ILE A 210 12.06 9.12 -12.49
C ILE A 210 13.36 9.35 -13.25
N THR A 211 14.40 9.72 -12.51
CA THR A 211 15.74 10.04 -13.01
C THR A 211 16.87 9.31 -12.30
N ARG A 212 16.66 8.91 -11.04
CA ARG A 212 17.59 8.23 -10.15
C ARG A 212 16.92 7.04 -9.47
N PRO A 213 17.68 6.05 -8.97
CA PRO A 213 17.13 4.91 -8.24
C PRO A 213 16.23 5.29 -7.06
N ASP A 214 16.63 6.30 -6.27
CA ASP A 214 15.85 6.77 -5.11
C ASP A 214 14.47 7.34 -5.50
N ASP A 215 14.32 7.83 -6.73
CA ASP A 215 13.02 8.32 -7.23
C ASP A 215 11.99 7.16 -7.32
N LEU A 216 12.44 5.92 -7.53
CA LEU A 216 11.56 4.75 -7.56
C LEU A 216 10.96 4.47 -6.18
N LEU A 217 11.76 4.53 -5.12
CA LEU A 217 11.29 4.32 -3.75
C LEU A 217 10.22 5.37 -3.38
N ILE A 218 10.47 6.62 -3.75
CA ILE A 218 9.49 7.71 -3.56
C ILE A 218 8.22 7.43 -4.37
N ALA A 219 8.35 6.99 -5.62
CA ALA A 219 7.22 6.69 -6.47
C ALA A 219 6.37 5.53 -5.94
N GLU A 220 7.00 4.47 -5.43
CA GLU A 220 6.31 3.32 -4.83
C GLU A 220 5.53 3.75 -3.58
N ALA A 221 6.15 4.55 -2.71
CA ALA A 221 5.47 5.07 -1.52
C ALA A 221 4.25 5.94 -1.88
N ILE A 222 4.32 6.73 -2.96
CA ILE A 222 3.18 7.51 -3.45
C ILE A 222 2.06 6.60 -3.98
N LEU A 223 2.40 5.54 -4.72
CA LEU A 223 1.41 4.56 -5.21
C LEU A 223 0.72 3.83 -4.06
N MET A 224 1.51 3.30 -3.11
CA MET A 224 0.97 2.62 -1.93
C MET A 224 0.01 3.52 -1.15
N LYS A 225 0.33 4.81 -1.00
CA LYS A 225 -0.57 5.76 -0.33
C LYS A 225 -1.87 6.00 -1.11
N LYS A 226 -1.83 6.01 -2.45
CA LYS A 226 -3.04 6.14 -3.29
C LYS A 226 -3.91 4.90 -3.19
N GLU A 227 -3.31 3.71 -3.21
CA GLU A 227 -4.01 2.44 -3.03
C GLU A 227 -4.63 2.33 -1.63
N GLN A 228 -3.89 2.71 -0.58
CA GLN A 228 -4.39 2.74 0.81
C GLN A 228 -5.52 3.75 1.03
N ARG A 229 -5.60 4.85 0.26
CA ARG A 229 -6.71 5.82 0.32
C ARG A 229 -7.98 5.32 -0.38
N ASN A 230 -7.84 4.43 -1.37
CA ASN A 230 -8.95 3.90 -2.15
C ASN A 230 -9.40 2.49 -1.69
N ALA A 231 -8.57 1.79 -0.91
CA ALA A 231 -9.00 0.61 -0.17
C ALA A 231 -9.89 1.04 1.01
N PRO A 232 -10.95 0.28 1.37
CA PRO A 232 -11.50 0.37 2.71
C PRO A 232 -10.32 0.22 3.69
N LEU A 233 -10.25 1.10 4.71
CA LEU A 233 -9.22 1.04 5.76
C LEU A 233 -8.84 -0.41 6.02
N PRO A 234 -7.57 -0.83 5.87
CA PRO A 234 -7.21 -2.22 6.06
C PRO A 234 -7.77 -2.64 7.43
N ALA A 235 -8.58 -3.70 7.46
CA ALA A 235 -9.04 -4.25 8.74
C ALA A 235 -7.80 -4.37 9.63
N GLN A 236 -7.85 -3.74 10.80
CA GLN A 236 -6.69 -3.44 11.62
C GLN A 236 -5.73 -4.63 11.64
N PRO A 237 -4.43 -4.44 11.34
CA PRO A 237 -3.48 -5.54 11.18
C PRO A 237 -3.36 -6.36 12.47
N PHE A 238 -3.69 -5.74 13.59
CA PHE A 238 -3.75 -6.37 14.90
C PHE A 238 -5.08 -6.08 15.59
N ARG A 239 -5.54 -7.05 16.37
CA ARG A 239 -6.69 -6.92 17.27
C ARG A 239 -6.30 -7.41 18.65
N ILE A 240 -6.64 -6.64 19.68
CA ILE A 240 -6.38 -6.99 21.07
C ILE A 240 -7.68 -7.41 21.75
N GLY A 241 -7.60 -8.43 22.60
CA GLY A 241 -8.71 -8.82 23.45
C GLY A 241 -8.24 -9.16 24.85
N HIS A 242 -9.14 -8.95 25.81
CA HIS A 242 -8.95 -9.27 27.21
C HIS A 242 -10.11 -10.15 27.68
N GLY A 243 -9.78 -11.21 28.39
CA GLY A 243 -10.76 -12.11 29.00
C GLY A 243 -10.47 -12.28 30.48
N TYR A 244 -11.54 -12.43 31.26
CA TYR A 244 -11.48 -12.67 32.69
C TYR A 244 -12.54 -13.70 33.04
N ASP A 245 -12.16 -14.72 33.79
CA ASP A 245 -13.10 -15.71 34.31
C ASP A 245 -12.73 -16.11 35.75
N ALA A 246 -13.71 -16.55 36.52
CA ALA A 246 -13.56 -16.96 37.91
C ALA A 246 -14.52 -18.07 38.30
N HIS A 247 -13.99 -19.20 38.79
CA HIS A 247 -14.77 -20.35 39.21
C HIS A 247 -14.55 -20.68 40.68
N ARG A 248 -15.61 -21.19 41.33
CA ARG A 248 -15.59 -21.65 42.72
C ARG A 248 -14.90 -23.02 42.82
N LEU A 249 -14.10 -23.21 43.86
CA LEU A 249 -13.54 -24.52 44.21
C LEU A 249 -14.59 -25.37 44.93
N VAL A 250 -14.72 -26.64 44.54
CA VAL A 250 -15.65 -27.61 45.13
C VAL A 250 -14.99 -28.98 45.29
N ALA A 251 -15.47 -29.75 46.27
CA ALA A 251 -15.07 -31.14 46.45
C ALA A 251 -15.56 -32.01 45.28
N ASP A 252 -14.99 -33.21 45.15
CA ASP A 252 -15.45 -34.26 44.24
C ASP A 252 -15.45 -33.89 42.75
N ARG A 253 -14.56 -32.98 42.35
CA ARG A 253 -14.28 -32.66 40.95
C ARG A 253 -12.77 -32.60 40.68
N PRO A 254 -12.31 -33.02 39.49
CA PRO A 254 -10.93 -32.80 39.09
C PRO A 254 -10.65 -31.31 38.88
N LEU A 255 -9.43 -30.87 39.22
CA LEU A 255 -8.97 -29.52 38.90
C LEU A 255 -8.36 -29.53 37.50
N ILE A 256 -9.06 -28.97 36.52
CA ILE A 256 -8.58 -28.88 35.14
C ILE A 256 -8.22 -27.43 34.85
N LEU A 257 -7.00 -27.19 34.37
CA LEU A 257 -6.53 -25.88 33.92
C LEU A 257 -5.65 -26.04 32.69
N GLY A 258 -5.87 -25.23 31.65
CA GLY A 258 -5.12 -25.31 30.39
C GLY A 258 -5.20 -26.70 29.73
N GLY A 259 -6.31 -27.41 29.92
CA GLY A 259 -6.56 -28.74 29.36
C GLY A 259 -5.80 -29.90 30.00
N ILE A 260 -5.21 -29.70 31.19
CA ILE A 260 -4.59 -30.78 31.97
C ILE A 260 -5.23 -30.87 33.36
N GLU A 261 -5.26 -32.08 33.91
CA GLU A 261 -5.68 -32.32 35.29
C GLU A 261 -4.49 -32.06 36.25
N ILE A 262 -4.74 -31.25 37.27
CA ILE A 262 -3.77 -30.93 38.32
C ILE A 262 -4.15 -31.67 39.60
N PRO A 263 -3.23 -32.44 40.21
CA PRO A 263 -3.48 -33.09 41.49
C PRO A 263 -3.85 -32.08 42.59
N HIS A 264 -5.11 -32.10 43.01
CA HIS A 264 -5.63 -31.22 44.05
C HIS A 264 -6.91 -31.84 44.67
N PRO A 265 -7.17 -31.68 45.99
CA PRO A 265 -8.36 -32.25 46.63
C PRO A 265 -9.69 -31.61 46.20
N THR A 266 -9.66 -30.48 45.49
CA THR A 266 -10.83 -29.78 44.98
C THR A 266 -10.62 -29.38 43.52
N GLY A 267 -11.72 -29.36 42.77
CA GLY A 267 -11.79 -28.90 41.38
C GLY A 267 -12.67 -27.67 41.22
N LEU A 268 -12.91 -27.24 39.99
CA LEU A 268 -13.71 -26.04 39.71
C LEU A 268 -15.17 -26.40 39.37
N ALA A 269 -16.09 -25.62 39.92
CA ALA A 269 -17.52 -25.71 39.62
C ALA A 269 -17.82 -25.06 38.25
N GLY A 270 -18.60 -25.75 37.42
CA GLY A 270 -19.01 -25.27 36.10
C GLY A 270 -19.75 -26.35 35.30
N HIS A 271 -20.36 -25.95 34.18
CA HIS A 271 -21.14 -26.83 33.30
C HIS A 271 -20.25 -27.69 32.38
N SER A 272 -19.09 -27.19 31.97
CA SER A 272 -18.02 -27.90 31.24
C SER A 272 -17.07 -28.65 32.20
N ASP A 273 -15.85 -28.96 31.75
CA ASP A 273 -14.72 -29.33 32.61
C ASP A 273 -14.24 -28.18 33.53
N ALA A 274 -14.87 -27.00 33.42
CA ALA A 274 -14.72 -25.83 34.30
C ALA A 274 -13.30 -25.23 34.32
N ASP A 275 -12.58 -25.35 33.21
CA ASP A 275 -11.24 -24.81 33.00
C ASP A 275 -11.26 -23.28 32.85
N VAL A 276 -11.19 -22.58 33.99
CA VAL A 276 -11.23 -21.11 34.07
C VAL A 276 -10.10 -20.43 33.29
N LEU A 277 -8.95 -21.09 33.12
CA LEU A 277 -7.85 -20.56 32.30
C LEU A 277 -8.26 -20.54 30.84
N THR A 278 -8.73 -21.69 30.33
CA THR A 278 -9.15 -21.83 28.94
C THR A 278 -10.36 -20.97 28.61
N HIS A 279 -11.29 -20.81 29.55
CA HIS A 279 -12.45 -19.91 29.39
C HIS A 279 -12.03 -18.44 29.26
N ALA A 280 -11.20 -17.92 30.18
CA ALA A 280 -10.68 -16.56 30.07
C ALA A 280 -9.92 -16.34 28.75
N PHE A 281 -9.20 -17.37 28.27
CA PHE A 281 -8.52 -17.31 26.98
C PHE A 281 -9.50 -17.26 25.80
N CYS A 282 -10.59 -18.04 25.83
CA CYS A 282 -11.65 -17.96 24.83
C CYS A 282 -12.28 -16.57 24.78
N ASP A 283 -12.62 -15.98 25.94
CA ASP A 283 -13.17 -14.62 26.03
C ASP A 283 -12.22 -13.58 25.47
N ALA A 284 -10.92 -13.69 25.75
CA ALA A 284 -9.94 -12.79 25.17
C ALA A 284 -9.92 -12.87 23.64
N ILE A 285 -9.96 -14.09 23.07
CA ILE A 285 -9.98 -14.26 21.61
C ILE A 285 -11.28 -13.74 21.00
N LEU A 286 -12.43 -14.08 21.56
CA LEU A 286 -13.74 -13.60 21.10
C LEU A 286 -13.85 -12.08 21.20
N GLY A 287 -13.33 -11.49 22.29
CA GLY A 287 -13.21 -10.05 22.47
C GLY A 287 -12.35 -9.39 21.39
N ALA A 288 -11.21 -9.99 21.04
CA ALA A 288 -10.36 -9.49 19.94
C ALA A 288 -11.10 -9.55 18.59
N LEU A 289 -11.89 -10.59 18.33
CA LEU A 289 -12.73 -10.70 17.13
C LEU A 289 -13.93 -9.74 17.13
N GLY A 290 -14.31 -9.18 18.29
CA GLY A 290 -15.57 -8.45 18.44
C GLY A 290 -16.80 -9.36 18.42
N ALA A 291 -16.62 -10.63 18.80
CA ALA A 291 -17.64 -11.67 18.75
C ALA A 291 -18.38 -11.87 20.09
N GLY A 292 -18.19 -10.98 21.07
CA GLY A 292 -18.77 -11.12 22.41
C GLY A 292 -17.96 -12.04 23.31
N ASP A 293 -18.64 -12.85 24.12
CA ASP A 293 -18.06 -13.72 25.15
C ASP A 293 -18.45 -15.20 24.95
N ILE A 294 -17.82 -16.10 25.71
CA ILE A 294 -18.01 -17.54 25.64
C ILE A 294 -19.47 -17.97 25.88
N GLY A 295 -20.23 -17.23 26.68
CA GLY A 295 -21.62 -17.54 27.03
C GLY A 295 -22.58 -17.37 25.85
N ILE A 296 -22.28 -16.43 24.94
CA ILE A 296 -23.04 -16.24 23.70
C ILE A 296 -22.85 -17.44 22.75
N HIS A 297 -21.64 -17.98 22.67
CA HIS A 297 -21.30 -19.05 21.72
C HIS A 297 -21.57 -20.45 22.27
N PHE A 298 -21.45 -20.63 23.59
CA PHE A 298 -21.58 -21.92 24.27
C PHE A 298 -22.44 -21.75 25.54
N PRO A 299 -23.75 -21.51 25.39
CA PRO A 299 -24.63 -21.26 26.52
C PRO A 299 -24.71 -22.49 27.45
N ASP A 300 -24.70 -22.23 28.75
CA ASP A 300 -24.76 -23.25 29.80
C ASP A 300 -26.10 -24.00 29.89
N THR A 301 -27.14 -23.44 29.26
CA THR A 301 -28.46 -24.06 29.12
C THR A 301 -28.53 -25.16 28.06
N ASP A 302 -27.53 -25.26 27.17
CA ASP A 302 -27.46 -26.30 26.15
C ASP A 302 -26.83 -27.59 26.72
N PRO A 303 -27.58 -28.70 26.80
CA PRO A 303 -27.08 -29.96 27.36
C PRO A 303 -25.87 -30.54 26.62
N SER A 304 -25.64 -30.15 25.36
CA SER A 304 -24.54 -30.66 24.53
C SER A 304 -23.15 -30.23 25.01
N TYR A 305 -23.07 -29.16 25.83
CA TYR A 305 -21.82 -28.68 26.42
C TYR A 305 -21.55 -29.23 27.82
N LYS A 306 -22.46 -30.03 28.39
CA LYS A 306 -22.25 -30.63 29.70
C LYS A 306 -21.04 -31.57 29.68
N ASN A 307 -20.09 -31.34 30.58
CA ASN A 307 -18.82 -32.09 30.67
C ASN A 307 -17.97 -32.06 29.38
N ILE A 308 -18.19 -31.11 28.47
CA ILE A 308 -17.31 -30.93 27.31
C ILE A 308 -15.94 -30.45 27.78
N SER A 309 -14.89 -30.86 27.07
CA SER A 309 -13.57 -30.30 27.32
C SER A 309 -13.50 -28.85 26.82
N SER A 310 -13.00 -27.94 27.65
CA SER A 310 -12.82 -26.53 27.25
C SER A 310 -11.84 -26.36 26.09
N LEU A 311 -10.90 -27.29 25.87
CA LEU A 311 -10.04 -27.29 24.69
C LEU A 311 -10.84 -27.46 23.38
N LYS A 312 -11.98 -28.15 23.40
CA LYS A 312 -12.87 -28.26 22.23
C LYS A 312 -13.58 -26.94 21.96
N LEU A 313 -13.94 -26.20 23.01
CA LEU A 313 -14.51 -24.86 22.87
C LEU A 313 -13.47 -23.90 22.29
N LEU A 314 -12.25 -23.91 22.83
CA LEU A 314 -11.12 -23.16 22.31
C LEU A 314 -10.84 -23.48 20.83
N ALA A 315 -10.88 -24.75 20.43
CA ALA A 315 -10.70 -25.15 19.03
C ALA A 315 -11.75 -24.52 18.09
N ARG A 316 -13.00 -24.39 18.53
CA ARG A 316 -14.07 -23.71 17.77
C ARG A 316 -13.81 -22.21 17.68
N VAL A 317 -13.42 -21.58 18.78
CA VAL A 317 -13.06 -20.15 18.80
C VAL A 317 -11.87 -19.86 17.87
N ILE A 318 -10.84 -20.71 17.89
CA ILE A 318 -9.70 -20.60 16.97
C ILE A 318 -10.14 -20.81 15.52
N THR A 319 -11.08 -21.71 15.24
CA THR A 319 -11.63 -21.85 13.88
C THR A 319 -12.25 -20.54 13.40
N ALA A 320 -13.03 -19.86 14.25
CA ALA A 320 -13.59 -18.54 13.93
C ALA A 320 -12.53 -17.45 13.70
N VAL A 321 -11.37 -17.53 14.39
CA VAL A 321 -10.22 -16.64 14.13
C VAL A 321 -9.72 -16.80 12.69
N TYR A 322 -9.52 -18.04 12.24
CA TYR A 322 -9.09 -18.34 10.87
C TYR A 322 -10.14 -17.95 9.83
N GLU A 323 -11.42 -18.22 10.09
CA GLU A 323 -12.52 -17.85 9.19
C GLU A 323 -12.65 -16.33 8.97
N GLN A 324 -12.24 -15.53 9.96
CA GLN A 324 -12.16 -14.08 9.85
C GLN A 324 -10.82 -13.55 9.29
N GLY A 325 -9.92 -14.44 8.84
CA GLY A 325 -8.65 -14.08 8.23
C GLY A 325 -7.57 -13.62 9.23
N TYR A 326 -7.67 -14.07 10.47
CA TYR A 326 -6.69 -13.78 11.53
C TYR A 326 -5.94 -15.05 11.96
N THR A 327 -4.83 -14.87 12.66
CA THR A 327 -4.11 -15.89 13.43
C THR A 327 -3.77 -15.36 14.82
N LEU A 328 -3.55 -16.25 15.78
CA LEU A 328 -3.05 -15.86 17.09
C LEU A 328 -1.58 -15.45 16.97
N ALA A 329 -1.25 -14.21 17.32
CA ALA A 329 0.14 -13.73 17.35
C ALA A 329 0.80 -14.10 18.69
N ASN A 330 0.19 -13.70 19.81
CA ASN A 330 0.61 -14.12 21.14
C ASN A 330 -0.53 -14.03 22.16
N ALA A 331 -0.37 -14.75 23.27
CA ALA A 331 -1.25 -14.72 24.43
C ALA A 331 -0.44 -14.62 25.72
N ASP A 332 -0.90 -13.79 26.65
CA ASP A 332 -0.35 -13.67 28.00
C ASP A 332 -1.46 -13.90 29.03
N ILE A 333 -1.33 -14.96 29.82
CA ILE A 333 -2.37 -15.43 30.73
C ILE A 333 -1.84 -15.47 32.16
N THR A 334 -2.61 -14.96 33.11
CA THR A 334 -2.27 -14.95 34.54
C THR A 334 -3.35 -15.68 35.33
N VAL A 335 -2.99 -16.77 35.97
CA VAL A 335 -3.86 -17.51 36.89
C VAL A 335 -3.65 -17.01 38.32
N VAL A 336 -4.74 -16.60 38.96
CA VAL A 336 -4.77 -16.13 40.34
C VAL A 336 -5.28 -17.25 41.24
N ALA A 337 -4.37 -17.92 41.94
CA ALA A 337 -4.68 -19.07 42.80
C ALA A 337 -3.78 -19.09 44.04
N GLN A 338 -4.35 -19.31 45.22
CA GLN A 338 -3.57 -19.48 46.44
C GLN A 338 -2.91 -20.86 46.54
N ALA A 339 -3.56 -21.88 45.97
CA ALA A 339 -3.08 -23.24 45.81
C ALA A 339 -3.85 -23.91 44.65
N PRO A 340 -3.30 -24.92 43.95
CA PRO A 340 -1.93 -25.46 44.08
C PRO A 340 -0.87 -24.55 43.45
N LYS A 341 0.42 -24.92 43.57
CA LYS A 341 1.52 -24.23 42.89
C LYS A 341 1.50 -24.60 41.39
N LEU A 342 1.18 -23.64 40.53
CA LEU A 342 0.95 -23.89 39.10
C LEU A 342 2.20 -23.90 38.23
N ALA A 343 3.30 -23.26 38.67
CA ALA A 343 4.53 -23.13 37.87
C ALA A 343 5.08 -24.45 37.29
N PRO A 344 5.08 -25.59 38.02
CA PRO A 344 5.53 -26.88 37.45
C PRO A 344 4.65 -27.41 36.32
N HIS A 345 3.42 -26.92 36.19
CA HIS A 345 2.42 -27.44 35.25
C HIS A 345 2.29 -26.60 33.98
N PHE A 346 2.82 -25.36 33.96
CA PHE A 346 2.70 -24.46 32.81
C PHE A 346 3.28 -25.00 31.50
N PRO A 347 4.44 -25.69 31.46
CA PRO A 347 4.95 -26.22 30.19
C PRO A 347 3.96 -27.16 29.49
N ALA A 348 3.31 -28.06 30.24
CA ALA A 348 2.33 -29.00 29.71
C ALA A 348 1.03 -28.30 29.27
N MET A 349 0.58 -27.26 30.00
CA MET A 349 -0.56 -26.44 29.58
C MET A 349 -0.25 -25.67 28.29
N GLN A 350 0.93 -25.04 28.20
CA GLN A 350 1.35 -24.28 27.01
C GLN A 350 1.37 -25.18 25.78
N GLU A 351 1.90 -26.41 25.90
CA GLU A 351 1.92 -27.38 24.81
C GLU A 351 0.49 -27.71 24.30
N LYS A 352 -0.44 -28.01 25.22
CA LYS A 352 -1.84 -28.31 24.87
C LYS A 352 -2.55 -27.13 24.21
N LEU A 353 -2.41 -25.93 24.78
CA LEU A 353 -3.04 -24.71 24.27
C LEU A 353 -2.46 -24.32 22.91
N ALA A 354 -1.14 -24.38 22.75
CA ALA A 354 -0.47 -24.03 21.51
C ALA A 354 -0.87 -24.97 20.37
N ALA A 355 -0.97 -26.28 20.65
CA ALA A 355 -1.44 -27.27 19.69
C ALA A 355 -2.87 -26.98 19.21
N VAL A 356 -3.79 -26.62 20.12
CA VAL A 356 -5.16 -26.24 19.76
C VAL A 356 -5.21 -24.94 18.95
N CYS A 357 -4.38 -23.97 19.32
CA CYS A 357 -4.29 -22.66 18.67
C CYS A 357 -3.51 -22.67 17.36
N ARG A 358 -2.87 -23.80 17.00
CA ARG A 358 -2.01 -23.95 15.82
C ARG A 358 -0.88 -22.90 15.77
N THR A 359 -0.26 -22.68 16.92
CA THR A 359 0.84 -21.72 17.10
C THR A 359 2.02 -22.39 17.79
N GLU A 360 3.18 -21.74 17.73
CA GLU A 360 4.35 -22.12 18.51
C GLU A 360 4.11 -21.97 20.02
N GLN A 361 4.71 -22.85 20.82
CA GLN A 361 4.57 -22.81 22.29
C GLN A 361 5.03 -21.47 22.88
N SER A 362 6.05 -20.84 22.27
CA SER A 362 6.59 -19.53 22.67
C SER A 362 5.59 -18.38 22.49
N ALA A 363 4.52 -18.58 21.72
CA ALA A 363 3.46 -17.59 21.55
C ALA A 363 2.52 -17.50 22.76
N ILE A 364 2.52 -18.49 23.66
CA ILE A 364 1.62 -18.53 24.82
C ILE A 364 2.45 -18.46 26.10
N ASN A 365 2.29 -17.38 26.85
CA ASN A 365 2.91 -17.21 28.16
C ASN A 365 1.89 -17.44 29.29
N LEU A 366 2.23 -18.31 30.25
CA LEU A 366 1.40 -18.58 31.43
C LEU A 366 2.11 -18.13 32.70
N LYS A 367 1.40 -17.38 33.54
CA LYS A 367 1.88 -16.87 34.83
C LYS A 367 0.93 -17.30 35.93
N GLY A 368 1.47 -17.47 37.14
CA GLY A 368 0.70 -17.75 38.34
C GLY A 368 1.00 -16.70 39.39
N THR A 369 -0.03 -16.21 40.08
CA THR A 369 0.13 -15.28 41.21
C THR A 369 -0.79 -15.64 42.36
N THR A 370 -0.33 -15.36 43.57
CA THR A 370 -1.15 -15.38 44.78
C THR A 370 -1.76 -14.00 45.03
N THR A 371 -2.69 -13.94 45.96
CA THR A 371 -3.30 -12.69 46.46
C THR A 371 -2.97 -12.49 47.93
N GLU A 372 -1.85 -13.06 48.40
CA GLU A 372 -1.40 -12.97 49.80
C GLU A 372 -2.50 -13.30 50.82
N LYS A 373 -3.25 -14.37 50.57
CA LYS A 373 -4.41 -14.82 51.37
C LYS A 373 -5.58 -13.82 51.43
N MET A 374 -5.57 -12.77 50.61
CA MET A 374 -6.66 -11.79 50.50
C MET A 374 -7.65 -12.18 49.40
N GLY A 375 -8.92 -11.77 49.56
CA GLY A 375 -9.97 -12.05 48.58
C GLY A 375 -10.35 -13.53 48.46
N PHE A 376 -11.27 -13.84 47.54
CA PHE A 376 -11.80 -15.22 47.38
C PHE A 376 -10.72 -16.19 46.89
N THR A 377 -9.83 -15.73 46.01
CA THR A 377 -8.68 -16.52 45.54
C THR A 377 -7.69 -16.81 46.67
N GLY A 378 -7.43 -15.82 47.54
CA GLY A 378 -6.54 -15.96 48.70
C GLY A 378 -7.11 -16.85 49.80
N ARG A 379 -8.43 -16.79 50.02
CA ARG A 379 -9.15 -17.68 50.96
C ARG A 379 -9.41 -19.08 50.40
N LYS A 380 -8.94 -19.39 49.18
CA LYS A 380 -9.15 -20.68 48.49
C LYS A 380 -10.62 -21.00 48.23
N GLU A 381 -11.44 -19.97 48.04
CA GLU A 381 -12.86 -20.12 47.66
C GLU A 381 -13.01 -20.36 46.15
N GLY A 382 -12.03 -19.94 45.35
CA GLY A 382 -12.03 -20.08 43.90
C GLY A 382 -10.68 -19.79 43.25
N ILE A 383 -10.63 -19.94 41.94
CA ILE A 383 -9.50 -19.56 41.09
C ILE A 383 -10.02 -18.60 40.02
N ALA A 384 -9.23 -17.59 39.69
CA ALA A 384 -9.53 -16.67 38.59
C ALA A 384 -8.40 -16.68 37.56
N ALA A 385 -8.71 -16.30 36.32
CA ALA A 385 -7.73 -16.14 35.27
C ALA A 385 -7.97 -14.84 34.48
N HIS A 386 -6.88 -14.18 34.10
CA HIS A 386 -6.86 -13.09 33.14
C HIS A 386 -6.11 -13.54 31.89
N ALA A 387 -6.62 -13.22 30.71
CA ALA A 387 -5.94 -13.46 29.45
C ALA A 387 -5.92 -12.17 28.62
N VAL A 388 -4.77 -11.85 28.02
CA VAL A 388 -4.64 -10.81 27.01
C VAL A 388 -4.09 -11.46 25.75
N VAL A 389 -4.73 -11.21 24.61
CA VAL A 389 -4.36 -11.82 23.34
C VAL A 389 -4.19 -10.77 22.26
N LEU A 390 -3.26 -11.03 21.35
CA LEU A 390 -3.10 -10.29 20.11
C LEU A 390 -3.38 -11.23 18.95
N LEU A 391 -4.36 -10.87 18.13
CA LEU A 391 -4.58 -11.50 16.83
C LEU A 391 -3.89 -10.66 15.76
N GLN A 392 -3.30 -11.30 14.77
CA GLN A 392 -2.72 -10.65 13.61
C GLN A 392 -3.41 -11.14 12.34
N ARG A 393 -3.56 -10.24 11.37
CA ARG A 393 -4.13 -10.63 10.07
C ARG A 393 -3.21 -11.62 9.37
N GLN A 394 -3.77 -12.61 8.68
CA GLN A 394 -2.99 -13.49 7.82
C GLN A 394 -2.31 -12.66 6.72
N ALA A 395 -1.01 -12.88 6.51
CA ALA A 395 -0.34 -12.38 5.33
C ALA A 395 -0.80 -13.20 4.12
N ASP A 396 -1.17 -12.53 3.04
CA ASP A 396 -1.59 -13.16 1.78
C ASP A 396 -0.46 -13.96 1.12
#